data_AF-A0A5B2TGK2-F1
#
_entry.id   AF-A0A5B2TGK2-F1
#
_cell.length_a   1.000
_cell.length_b   1.000
_cell.length_c   1.000
_cell.angle_alpha   90.00
_cell.angle_beta   90.00
_cell.angle_gamma   90.00
#
_symmetry.space_group_name_H-M   'P 1'
#
loop_
_entity.id
_entity.type
_entity.pdbx_description
1 polymer ?
#
loop_
_entity_poly.entity_id
_entity_poly.type
_entity_poly.pdbx_seq_one_letter_code
_entity_poly.pdbx_strand_id
1 'polypeptide(L)'
;MARPVANFSDALGGIDQSMLDSVSELDDVRRMTSGAYLKIGALHGVTVEIEAPLEATGDVPSLVRQGLVIRCLLPKAIPLPALSESLQGGEAGRLIRTILSGHRLELTAEGGRGVLTRGAEQARNRLHHHLFELAAAAFAPFPVIATPALSGLEAAAV
;
A
#
# COMPACT_ATOMS: atom_id res chain seq x y z
N MET A 1 -13.09 12.34 24.09
CA MET A 1 -12.42 13.14 23.04
C MET A 1 -12.20 12.25 21.83
N ALA A 2 -12.74 12.60 20.66
CA ALA A 2 -12.53 11.85 19.43
C ALA A 2 -11.07 12.01 18.99
N ARG A 3 -10.37 10.90 18.77
CA ARG A 3 -8.97 10.89 18.33
C ARG A 3 -8.92 11.42 16.88
N PRO A 4 -8.06 12.40 16.54
CA PRO A 4 -8.04 12.98 15.20
C PRO A 4 -7.78 11.91 14.15
N VAL A 5 -8.53 11.95 13.05
CA VAL A 5 -8.41 11.00 11.94
C VAL A 5 -6.99 11.10 11.35
N ALA A 6 -6.39 9.96 10.97
CA ALA A 6 -5.05 9.96 10.39
C ALA A 6 -5.14 10.41 8.95
N ASN A 7 -4.45 11.50 8.59
CA ASN A 7 -4.34 11.92 7.22
C ASN A 7 -2.87 11.81 6.79
N PHE A 8 -2.62 10.97 5.78
CA PHE A 8 -1.32 10.80 5.15
C PHE A 8 -1.39 11.02 3.64
N SER A 9 -2.39 11.73 3.11
CA SER A 9 -2.50 12.02 1.67
C SER A 9 -1.30 12.80 1.14
N ASP A 10 -0.68 13.62 1.98
CA ASP A 10 0.50 14.41 1.59
C ASP A 10 1.68 13.53 1.20
N ALA A 11 1.68 12.25 1.60
CA ALA A 11 2.65 11.25 1.16
C ALA A 11 2.64 11.05 -0.37
N LEU A 12 1.54 11.36 -1.05
CA LEU A 12 1.40 11.29 -2.50
C LEU A 12 1.89 12.57 -3.21
N GLY A 13 2.48 13.52 -2.50
CA GLY A 13 2.97 14.78 -3.07
C GLY A 13 3.93 14.53 -4.23
N GLY A 14 3.57 15.01 -5.43
CA GLY A 14 4.37 14.84 -6.64
C GLY A 14 4.21 13.51 -7.37
N ILE A 15 3.31 12.63 -6.90
CA ILE A 15 2.96 11.36 -7.55
C ILE A 15 1.64 11.52 -8.29
N ASP A 16 1.65 11.19 -9.59
CA ASP A 16 0.44 11.10 -10.40
C ASP A 16 0.14 9.65 -10.83
N GLN A 17 -1.02 9.43 -11.45
CA GLN A 17 -1.44 8.09 -11.89
C GLN A 17 -0.48 7.51 -12.94
N SER A 18 0.04 8.35 -13.86
CA SER A 18 0.94 7.88 -14.92
C SER A 18 2.24 7.34 -14.36
N MET A 19 2.74 7.94 -13.29
CA MET A 19 3.90 7.47 -12.55
C MET A 19 3.64 6.09 -11.92
N LEU A 20 2.49 5.89 -11.26
CA LEU A 20 2.10 4.60 -10.68
C LEU A 20 1.85 3.51 -11.72
N ASP A 21 1.42 3.87 -12.93
CA ASP A 21 1.18 2.93 -14.03
C ASP A 21 2.49 2.52 -14.73
N SER A 22 3.51 3.37 -14.65
CA SER A 22 4.81 3.17 -15.32
C SER A 22 5.73 2.16 -14.64
N VAL A 23 5.44 1.77 -13.39
CA VAL A 23 6.30 0.86 -12.63
C VAL A 23 6.18 -0.60 -13.11
N SER A 24 7.28 -1.35 -12.97
CA SER A 24 7.37 -2.73 -13.48
C SER A 24 6.40 -3.69 -12.77
N GLU A 25 5.91 -4.69 -13.51
CA GLU A 25 5.10 -5.76 -12.96
C GLU A 25 5.87 -6.62 -11.95
N LEU A 26 5.10 -7.21 -11.04
CA LEU A 26 5.52 -7.81 -9.78
C LEU A 26 6.09 -9.23 -9.95
N ASP A 27 6.76 -9.51 -11.07
CA ASP A 27 7.14 -10.87 -11.43
C ASP A 27 8.49 -11.30 -10.82
N ASP A 28 9.48 -10.40 -10.74
CA ASP A 28 10.78 -10.65 -10.08
C ASP A 28 11.48 -9.35 -9.69
N VAL A 29 11.66 -9.12 -8.38
CA VAL A 29 12.33 -7.93 -7.82
C VAL A 29 13.74 -7.72 -8.41
N ARG A 30 14.44 -8.80 -8.78
CA ARG A 30 15.78 -8.71 -9.39
C ARG A 30 15.76 -8.21 -10.83
N ARG A 31 14.61 -8.27 -11.50
CA ARG A 31 14.41 -7.81 -12.88
C ARG A 31 13.72 -6.44 -12.93
N MET A 32 13.18 -5.97 -11.81
CA MET A 32 12.52 -4.68 -11.72
C MET A 32 13.55 -3.55 -11.78
N THR A 33 13.35 -2.63 -12.74
CA THR A 33 14.15 -1.41 -12.85
C THR A 33 13.66 -0.33 -11.88
N SER A 34 12.37 -0.33 -11.56
CA SER A 34 11.75 0.59 -10.61
C SER A 34 10.47 0.00 -10.02
N GLY A 35 10.13 0.44 -8.80
CA GLY A 35 8.86 0.15 -8.14
C GLY A 35 8.36 1.37 -7.38
N ALA A 36 7.03 1.48 -7.21
CA ALA A 36 6.42 2.48 -6.36
C ALA A 36 6.33 1.95 -4.93
N TYR A 37 6.87 2.69 -3.96
CA TYR A 37 6.92 2.27 -2.56
C TYR A 37 6.28 3.30 -1.65
N LEU A 38 5.36 2.84 -0.81
CA LEU A 38 4.93 3.55 0.38
C LEU A 38 5.99 3.34 1.47
N LYS A 39 6.75 4.40 1.75
CA LYS A 39 7.82 4.43 2.75
C LYS A 39 7.26 5.00 4.05
N ILE A 40 7.49 4.29 5.15
CA ILE A 40 7.03 4.65 6.49
C ILE A 40 8.26 4.65 7.40
N GLY A 41 8.58 5.77 8.00
CA GLY A 41 9.67 5.87 8.97
C GLY A 41 9.35 6.86 10.08
N ALA A 42 9.68 6.52 11.32
CA ALA A 42 9.39 7.39 12.45
C ALA A 42 10.14 8.75 12.41
N LEU A 43 11.25 8.86 11.68
CA LEU A 43 12.01 10.11 11.52
C LEU A 43 11.57 10.96 10.32
N HIS A 44 11.12 10.32 9.23
CA HIS A 44 10.87 10.98 7.95
C HIS A 44 9.39 11.05 7.58
N GLY A 45 8.51 10.45 8.41
CA GLY A 45 7.09 10.38 8.17
C GLY A 45 6.71 9.31 7.16
N VAL A 46 5.73 9.65 6.31
CA VAL A 46 5.15 8.74 5.32
C VAL A 46 5.27 9.40 3.96
N THR A 47 5.88 8.71 3.00
CA THR A 47 6.07 9.21 1.62
C THR A 47 5.82 8.09 0.62
N VAL A 48 5.46 8.47 -0.61
CA VAL A 48 5.41 7.55 -1.75
C VAL A 48 6.50 7.96 -2.74
N GLU A 49 7.36 7.01 -3.09
CA GLU A 49 8.50 7.25 -3.99
C GLU A 49 8.62 6.14 -5.02
N ILE A 50 9.02 6.50 -6.24
CA ILE A 50 9.41 5.54 -7.28
C ILE A 50 10.92 5.43 -7.27
N GLU A 51 11.42 4.28 -6.84
CA GLU A 51 12.84 4.02 -6.70
C GLU A 51 13.18 2.59 -7.13
N ALA A 52 14.48 2.34 -7.34
CA ALA A 52 14.95 0.99 -7.59
C ALA A 52 14.66 0.08 -6.37
N PRO A 53 14.32 -1.19 -6.60
CA PRO A 53 14.14 -2.16 -5.50
C PRO A 53 15.44 -2.41 -4.74
N LEU A 54 16.57 -2.38 -5.44
CA LEU A 54 17.90 -2.73 -4.96
C LEU A 54 18.87 -1.58 -5.26
N GLU A 55 19.89 -1.44 -4.41
CA GLU A 55 21.04 -0.56 -4.67
C GLU A 55 21.87 -1.10 -5.85
N ALA A 56 22.81 -0.29 -6.36
CA ALA A 56 23.69 -0.67 -7.48
C ALA A 56 24.51 -1.96 -7.21
N THR A 57 24.72 -2.30 -5.94
CA THR A 57 25.38 -3.54 -5.50
C THR A 57 24.49 -4.78 -5.54
N GLY A 58 23.18 -4.62 -5.83
CA GLY A 58 22.18 -5.69 -5.78
C GLY A 58 21.60 -5.95 -4.40
N ASP A 59 21.96 -5.14 -3.39
CA ASP A 59 21.43 -5.28 -2.05
C ASP A 59 20.17 -4.44 -1.81
N VAL A 60 19.37 -4.83 -0.81
CA VAL A 60 18.28 -3.99 -0.28
C VAL A 60 18.85 -2.71 0.35
N PRO A 61 18.24 -1.53 0.13
CA PRO A 61 18.74 -0.29 0.67
C PRO A 61 19.03 -0.30 2.17
N SER A 62 20.17 0.29 2.54
CA SER A 62 20.70 0.28 3.92
C SER A 62 19.67 0.66 4.99
N LEU A 63 18.92 1.74 4.77
CA LEU A 63 17.87 2.21 5.70
C LEU A 63 16.74 1.18 5.91
N VAL A 64 16.43 0.41 4.88
CA VAL A 64 15.40 -0.64 4.93
C VAL A 64 15.96 -1.87 5.62
N ARG A 65 17.20 -2.25 5.30
CA ARG A 65 17.93 -3.37 5.92
C ARG A 65 18.11 -3.17 7.43
N GLN A 66 18.36 -1.92 7.84
CA GLN A 66 18.46 -1.52 9.25
C GLN A 66 17.10 -1.38 9.94
N GLY A 67 15.99 -1.47 9.20
CA GLY A 67 14.63 -1.31 9.75
C GLY A 67 14.25 0.13 10.09
N LEU A 68 15.07 1.12 9.69
CA LEU A 68 14.81 2.55 9.91
C LEU A 68 13.68 3.08 9.02
N VAL A 69 13.51 2.46 7.85
CA VAL A 69 12.41 2.71 6.91
C VAL A 69 11.73 1.41 6.58
N ILE A 70 10.40 1.40 6.67
CA ILE A 70 9.55 0.29 6.26
C ILE A 70 9.06 0.62 4.85
N ARG A 71 9.36 -0.26 3.89
CA ARG A 71 8.86 -0.16 2.52
C ARG A 71 7.71 -1.14 2.31
N CYS A 72 6.57 -0.61 1.90
CA CYS A 72 5.46 -1.38 1.35
C CYS A 72 5.40 -1.12 -0.14
N LEU A 73 5.54 -2.17 -0.95
CA LEU A 73 5.40 -2.06 -2.40
C LEU A 73 3.95 -1.72 -2.73
N LEU A 74 3.75 -0.75 -3.62
CA LEU A 74 2.45 -0.45 -4.21
C LEU A 74 2.28 -1.35 -5.45
N PRO A 75 1.16 -2.10 -5.53
CA PRO A 75 0.87 -2.88 -6.73
C PRO A 75 0.69 -1.96 -7.94
N LYS A 76 1.05 -2.48 -9.11
CA LYS A 76 0.86 -1.78 -10.39
C LYS A 76 -0.61 -1.40 -10.55
N ALA A 77 -0.84 -0.21 -11.09
CA ALA A 77 -2.16 0.30 -11.42
C ALA A 77 -3.13 0.38 -10.22
N ILE A 78 -2.60 0.56 -9.01
CA ILE A 78 -3.41 1.02 -7.89
C ILE A 78 -4.03 2.37 -8.25
N PRO A 79 -5.37 2.55 -8.12
CA PRO A 79 -5.99 3.83 -8.42
C PRO A 79 -5.56 4.88 -7.41
N LEU A 80 -4.96 5.97 -7.88
CA LEU A 80 -4.52 7.09 -7.06
C LEU A 80 -5.65 7.68 -6.19
N PRO A 81 -6.89 7.85 -6.69
CA PRO A 81 -8.00 8.32 -5.86
C PRO A 81 -8.32 7.38 -4.70
N ALA A 82 -8.37 6.06 -4.94
CA ALA A 82 -8.66 5.06 -3.93
C ALA A 82 -7.53 4.95 -2.89
N LEU A 83 -6.27 5.04 -3.35
CA LEU A 83 -5.12 5.11 -2.46
C LEU A 83 -5.17 6.37 -1.59
N SER A 84 -5.45 7.53 -2.19
CA SER A 84 -5.57 8.80 -1.47
C SER A 84 -6.67 8.75 -0.40
N GLU A 85 -7.87 8.27 -0.74
CA GLU A 85 -8.97 8.10 0.22
C GLU A 85 -8.59 7.15 1.36
N SER A 86 -7.96 6.03 1.04
CA SER A 86 -7.48 5.07 2.04
C SER A 86 -6.44 5.66 3.01
N LEU A 87 -5.62 6.60 2.53
CA LEU A 87 -4.64 7.35 3.35
C LEU A 87 -5.29 8.50 4.15
N GLN A 88 -6.41 9.05 3.68
CA GLN A 88 -7.21 10.10 4.33
C GLN A 88 -8.23 9.53 5.31
N GLY A 89 -7.74 8.83 6.35
CA GLY A 89 -8.59 8.30 7.42
C GLY A 89 -9.22 6.95 7.17
N GLY A 90 -9.00 6.39 5.98
CA GLY A 90 -9.32 5.01 5.63
C GLY A 90 -8.40 3.99 6.30
N GLU A 91 -8.50 2.74 5.85
CA GLU A 91 -7.83 1.61 6.48
C GLU A 91 -6.30 1.72 6.40
N ALA A 92 -5.73 2.16 5.27
CA ALA A 92 -4.29 2.36 5.16
C ALA A 92 -3.79 3.39 6.19
N GLY A 93 -4.48 4.52 6.35
CA GLY A 93 -4.11 5.52 7.35
C GLY A 93 -4.14 4.99 8.78
N ARG A 94 -5.12 4.14 9.14
CA ARG A 94 -5.18 3.49 10.46
C ARG A 94 -4.03 2.53 10.71
N LEU A 95 -3.69 1.71 9.69
CA LEU A 95 -2.61 0.76 9.76
C LEU A 95 -1.25 1.46 9.84
N ILE A 96 -1.02 2.50 9.02
CA ILE A 96 0.19 3.33 9.04
C ILE A 96 0.40 3.97 10.42
N ARG A 97 -0.65 4.53 11.01
CA ARG A 97 -0.59 5.07 12.38
C ARG A 97 -0.17 3.99 13.39
N THR A 98 -0.71 2.79 13.26
CA THR A 98 -0.37 1.67 14.15
C THR A 98 1.10 1.28 13.98
N ILE A 99 1.58 1.22 12.73
CA ILE A 99 2.98 0.96 12.40
C ILE A 99 3.88 2.01 13.05
N LEU A 100 3.63 3.30 12.81
CA LEU A 100 4.41 4.40 13.38
C LEU A 100 4.44 4.37 14.91
N SER A 101 3.30 4.08 15.55
CA SER A 101 3.22 4.00 17.01
C SER A 101 4.01 2.83 17.62
N GLY A 102 4.21 1.77 16.83
CA GLY A 102 4.94 0.58 17.24
C GLY A 102 6.33 0.46 16.61
N HIS A 103 6.82 1.49 15.92
CA HIS A 103 8.16 1.54 15.32
C HIS A 103 9.13 2.14 16.33
N ARG A 104 10.07 1.31 16.82
CA ARG A 104 11.07 1.69 17.81
C ARG A 104 12.41 1.88 17.11
N LEU A 105 13.04 3.01 17.35
CA LEU A 105 14.34 3.33 16.81
C LEU A 105 15.39 3.38 17.92
N GLU A 106 16.53 2.80 17.65
CA GLU A 106 17.75 2.95 18.42
C GLU A 106 18.77 3.65 17.51
N LEU A 107 19.17 4.86 17.89
CA LEU A 107 20.12 5.68 17.13
C LEU A 107 21.43 5.74 17.91
N THR A 108 22.54 5.44 17.25
CA THR A 108 23.90 5.51 17.79
C THR A 108 24.75 6.45 16.93
N ALA A 109 25.96 6.77 17.37
CA ALA A 109 26.90 7.55 16.57
C ALA A 109 27.35 6.83 15.29
N GLU A 110 27.22 5.50 15.25
CA GLU A 110 27.65 4.63 14.15
C GLU A 110 26.51 4.34 13.17
N GLY A 111 25.27 4.73 13.49
CA GLY A 111 24.11 4.53 12.63
C GLY A 111 22.81 4.37 13.43
N GLY A 112 21.88 3.59 12.90
CA GLY A 112 20.63 3.33 13.59
C GLY A 112 20.06 1.96 13.27
N ARG A 113 19.18 1.50 14.15
CA ARG A 113 18.39 0.29 13.97
C ARG A 113 16.94 0.57 14.30
N GLY A 114 16.04 0.06 13.47
CA GLY A 114 14.61 0.09 13.73
C GLY A 114 14.06 -1.32 13.94
N VAL A 115 13.12 -1.43 14.88
CA VAL A 115 12.40 -2.66 15.19
C VAL A 115 10.91 -2.35 15.30
N LEU A 116 10.08 -3.23 14.74
CA LEU A 116 8.65 -3.16 14.92
C LEU A 116 8.22 -3.98 16.12
N THR A 117 7.31 -3.44 16.92
CA THR A 117 6.55 -4.27 17.86
C THR A 117 5.69 -5.27 17.08
N ARG A 118 5.32 -6.38 17.71
CA ARG A 118 4.46 -7.42 17.10
C ARG A 118 3.17 -6.85 16.48
N GLY A 119 2.55 -5.87 17.15
CA GLY A 119 1.34 -5.21 16.64
C GLY A 119 1.61 -4.40 15.36
N ALA A 120 2.76 -3.72 15.29
CA ALA A 120 3.17 -2.98 14.09
C ALA A 120 3.56 -3.91 12.93
N GLU A 121 4.17 -5.06 13.20
CA GLU A 121 4.44 -6.07 12.15
C GLU A 121 3.15 -6.63 11.55
N GLN A 122 2.15 -6.93 12.38
CA GLN A 122 0.84 -7.35 11.93
C GLN A 122 0.16 -6.25 11.11
N ALA A 123 0.22 -5.00 11.58
CA ALA A 123 -0.32 -3.85 10.85
C ALA A 123 0.37 -3.65 9.50
N ARG A 124 1.70 -3.83 9.42
CA ARG A 124 2.46 -3.80 8.16
C ARG A 124 1.99 -4.88 7.18
N ASN A 125 1.83 -6.12 7.66
CA ASN A 125 1.39 -7.21 6.79
C ASN A 125 -0.05 -6.99 6.29
N ARG A 126 -0.94 -6.48 7.15
CA ARG A 126 -2.30 -6.09 6.76
C ARG A 126 -2.30 -4.92 5.78
N LEU A 127 -1.43 -3.93 5.98
CA LEU A 127 -1.30 -2.79 5.07
C LEU A 127 -0.89 -3.26 3.68
N HIS A 128 0.10 -4.15 3.61
CA HIS A 128 0.53 -4.74 2.36
C HIS A 128 -0.64 -5.45 1.67
N HIS A 129 -1.38 -6.30 2.38
CA HIS A 129 -2.55 -6.99 1.84
C HIS A 129 -3.63 -6.03 1.34
N HIS A 130 -4.00 -5.03 2.15
CA HIS A 130 -4.99 -4.01 1.82
C HIS A 130 -4.64 -3.23 0.55
N LEU A 131 -3.36 -2.88 0.36
CA LEU A 131 -2.90 -2.19 -0.85
C LEU A 131 -3.09 -3.07 -2.10
N PHE A 132 -2.84 -4.38 -2.00
CA PHE A 132 -3.12 -5.34 -3.07
C PHE A 132 -4.61 -5.49 -3.37
N GLU A 133 -5.46 -5.52 -2.34
CA GLU A 133 -6.92 -5.57 -2.51
C GLU A 133 -7.46 -4.31 -3.18
N LEU A 134 -6.95 -3.12 -2.82
CA LEU A 134 -7.32 -1.86 -3.47
C LEU A 134 -7.03 -1.87 -4.98
N ALA A 135 -5.89 -2.42 -5.38
CA ALA A 135 -5.58 -2.59 -6.80
C ALA A 135 -6.52 -3.61 -7.45
N ALA A 136 -6.74 -4.77 -6.83
CA ALA A 136 -7.62 -5.79 -7.39
C ALA A 136 -9.08 -5.31 -7.56
N ALA A 137 -9.59 -4.51 -6.62
CA ALA A 137 -10.93 -3.93 -6.70
C ALA A 137 -11.11 -2.98 -7.88
N ALA A 138 -10.03 -2.36 -8.37
CA ALA A 138 -10.04 -1.52 -9.57
C ALA A 138 -10.30 -2.33 -10.86
N PHE A 139 -9.94 -3.61 -10.85
CA PHE A 139 -10.04 -4.52 -12.00
C PHE A 139 -11.20 -5.51 -11.89
N ALA A 140 -11.97 -5.47 -10.79
CA ALA A 140 -13.14 -6.31 -10.66
C ALA A 140 -14.17 -5.90 -11.73
N PRO A 141 -14.63 -6.82 -12.60
CA PRO A 141 -15.71 -6.53 -13.52
C PRO A 141 -16.93 -6.14 -12.70
N PHE A 142 -17.58 -5.03 -13.08
CA PHE A 142 -18.88 -4.65 -12.52
C PHE A 142 -19.78 -5.90 -12.45
N PRO A 143 -20.51 -6.14 -11.36
CA PRO A 143 -21.50 -7.21 -11.36
C PRO A 143 -22.48 -6.89 -12.49
N VAL A 144 -22.42 -7.67 -13.57
CA VAL A 144 -23.47 -7.71 -14.57
C VAL A 144 -24.70 -8.14 -13.80
N ILE A 145 -25.60 -7.19 -13.53
CA ILE A 145 -26.91 -7.50 -12.98
C ILE A 145 -27.54 -8.41 -14.03
N ALA A 146 -27.56 -9.71 -13.76
CA ALA A 146 -28.26 -10.67 -14.58
C ALA A 146 -29.73 -10.29 -14.49
N THR A 147 -30.26 -9.63 -15.53
CA THR A 147 -31.69 -9.44 -15.71
C THR A 147 -32.32 -10.83 -15.60
N PRO A 148 -33.22 -11.10 -14.64
CA PRO A 148 -33.90 -12.39 -14.62
C PRO A 148 -34.71 -12.50 -15.90
N ALA A 149 -34.32 -13.45 -16.76
CA ALA A 149 -35.11 -13.83 -17.91
C ALA A 149 -36.44 -14.40 -17.39
N LEU A 150 -37.52 -13.63 -17.56
CA LEU A 150 -38.89 -14.11 -17.43
C LEU A 150 -39.14 -15.14 -18.53
N SER A 151 -39.04 -16.42 -18.17
CA SER A 151 -39.49 -17.52 -19.03
C SER A 151 -40.33 -18.52 -18.24
N GLY A 152 -41.64 -18.43 -18.44
CA GLY A 152 -42.53 -19.56 -18.67
C GLY A 152 -43.32 -20.12 -17.48
N LEU A 153 -44.66 -20.04 -17.57
CA LEU A 153 -45.46 -21.26 -17.74
C LEU A 153 -46.88 -20.93 -18.24
N GLU A 154 -47.17 -21.33 -19.47
CA GLU A 154 -48.53 -21.72 -19.86
C GLU A 154 -48.91 -22.99 -19.06
N ALA A 155 -50.12 -23.02 -18.52
CA ALA A 155 -50.83 -24.27 -18.27
C ALA A 155 -52.34 -24.02 -18.33
N ALA A 156 -52.97 -24.70 -19.27
CA ALA A 156 -54.37 -24.65 -19.63
C ALA A 156 -55.31 -25.20 -18.53
N ALA A 157 -56.52 -24.64 -18.45
CA ALA A 157 -57.67 -25.27 -17.82
C ALA A 157 -58.96 -24.85 -18.55
N VAL A 158 -59.46 -25.72 -19.43
CA VAL A 158 -60.86 -25.82 -19.87
C VAL A 158 -61.22 -27.30 -19.87
#